data_AF-A0A352VLE6-F1
#
_entry.id   AF-A0A352VLE6-F1
#
_cell.length_a   1.000
_cell.length_b   1.000
_cell.length_c   1.000
_cell.angle_alpha   90.00
_cell.angle_beta   90.00
_cell.angle_gamma   90.00
#
_symmetry.space_group_name_H-M   'P 1'
#
loop_
_entity.id
_entity.type
_entity.pdbx_description
1 polymer ?
#
loop_
_entity_poly.entity_id
_entity_poly.type
_entity_poly.pdbx_seq_one_letter_code
_entity_poly.pdbx_strand_id
1 'polypeptide(L)' 'ESSTALMHSLAPVGIAIRGETAVVHYYSSVSAEDSDGKRETTTTRCTDTLTREGGAWRYLGWFCFEEPSEGN' A
#
# COMPACT_ATOMS: atom_id res chain seq x y z
N GLU A 1 21.96 4.75 20.11
CA GLU A 1 20.69 4.98 19.40
C GLU A 1 20.57 3.94 18.31
N SER A 2 19.42 3.28 18.17
CA SER A 2 19.15 2.39 17.04
C SER A 2 18.57 3.26 15.92
N SER A 3 19.28 3.39 14.80
CA SER A 3 18.77 4.09 13.62
C SER A 3 18.02 3.09 12.76
N THR A 4 16.68 3.14 12.79
CA THR A 4 15.85 2.34 11.86
C THR A 4 15.62 3.13 10.58
N ALA A 5 16.13 2.62 9.45
CA ALA A 5 15.83 3.19 8.14
C ALA A 5 14.51 2.60 7.62
N LEU A 6 13.53 3.46 7.34
CA LEU A 6 12.23 3.07 6.80
C LEU A 6 12.13 3.42 5.32
N MET A 7 11.82 2.42 4.48
CA MET A 7 11.51 2.60 3.07
C MET A 7 10.06 2.23 2.82
N HIS A 8 9.31 3.13 2.19
CA HIS A 8 7.93 2.91 1.77
C HIS A 8 7.86 2.86 0.24
N SER A 9 7.23 1.82 -0.31
CA SER A 9 7.00 1.71 -1.75
C SER A 9 5.57 1.28 -2.06
N LEU A 10 5.02 1.83 -3.13
CA LEU A 10 3.72 1.44 -3.68
C LEU A 10 3.92 0.85 -5.07
N ALA A 11 3.39 -0.34 -5.31
CA ALA A 11 3.40 -1.01 -6.61
C ALA A 11 1.95 -1.13 -7.14
N PRO A 12 1.57 -0.37 -8.19
CA PRO A 12 0.22 -0.44 -8.75
C PRO A 12 -0.07 -1.82 -9.34
N VAL A 13 -1.26 -2.35 -9.05
CA VAL A 13 -1.76 -3.60 -9.64
C VAL A 13 -2.79 -3.29 -10.73
N GLY A 14 -3.74 -2.40 -10.45
CA GLY A 14 -4.76 -2.04 -11.41
C GLY A 14 -5.73 -0.99 -10.91
N ILE A 15 -6.42 -0.33 -11.84
CA ILE A 15 -7.42 0.69 -11.54
C ILE A 15 -8.67 0.41 -12.38
N ALA A 16 -9.83 0.39 -11.74
CA ALA A 16 -11.12 0.34 -12.40
C ALA A 16 -11.89 1.64 -12.14
N ILE A 17 -12.40 2.27 -13.20
CA ILE A 17 -13.15 3.53 -13.12
C ILE A 17 -14.58 3.30 -13.63
N ARG A 18 -15.58 3.75 -12.86
CA ARG A 18 -16.99 3.74 -13.25
C ARG A 18 -17.67 5.04 -12.82
N GLY A 19 -17.92 5.91 -13.79
CA GLY A 19 -18.44 7.26 -13.51
C GLY A 19 -17.48 8.06 -12.65
N GLU A 20 -17.99 8.64 -11.57
CA GLU A 20 -17.21 9.41 -10.60
C GLU A 20 -16.59 8.53 -9.50
N THR A 21 -16.54 7.21 -9.66
CA THR A 21 -15.94 6.29 -8.67
C THR A 21 -14.78 5.52 -9.30
N ALA A 22 -13.69 5.34 -8.54
CA ALA A 22 -12.58 4.48 -8.90
C ALA A 22 -12.25 3.50 -7.77
N VAL A 23 -11.81 2.30 -8.16
CA VAL A 23 -11.24 1.30 -7.27
C VAL A 23 -9.80 1.05 -7.71
N VAL A 24 -8.85 1.22 -6.79
CA VAL A 24 -7.40 1.13 -7.03
C VAL A 24 -6.84 -0.03 -6.22
N HIS A 25 -6.21 -0.98 -6.90
CA HIS A 25 -5.49 -2.08 -6.26
C HIS A 25 -3.99 -1.84 -6.37
N TYR A 26 -3.27 -2.00 -5.27
CA TYR A 26 -1.82 -1.85 -5.20
C TYR A 26 -1.24 -2.70 -4.07
N TYR A 27 0.06 -2.98 -4.16
CA TYR A 27 0.84 -3.46 -3.04
C TYR A 27 1.53 -2.28 -2.35
N SER A 28 1.48 -2.27 -1.02
CA SER A 28 2.26 -1.39 -0.17
C SER A 28 3.34 -2.21 0.51
N SER A 29 4.60 -1.78 0.43
CA SER A 29 5.68 -2.43 1.15
C SER A 29 6.38 -1.44 2.07
N VAL A 30 6.64 -1.88 3.29
CA VAL A 30 7.43 -1.16 4.28
C VAL A 30 8.64 -2.02 4.61
N SER A 31 9.83 -1.51 4.31
CA SER A 31 11.08 -2.13 4.76
C SER A 31 11.64 -1.35 5.94
N ALA A 32 12.01 -2.06 7.00
CA ALA A 32 12.78 -1.54 8.12
C ALA A 32 14.16 -2.21 8.13
N GLU A 33 15.23 -1.42 8.26
CA GLU A 33 16.59 -1.91 8.47
C GLU A 33 17.07 -1.49 9.85
N ASP A 34 17.55 -2.45 10.65
CA ASP A 34 18.08 -2.20 12.00
C ASP A 34 19.59 -1.89 11.99
N SER A 35 20.14 -1.58 13.17
CA SER A 35 21.57 -1.25 13.33
C SER A 35 22.51 -2.41 13.02
N ASP A 36 22.01 -3.65 12.99
CA ASP A 36 22.77 -4.85 12.66
C ASP A 36 22.71 -5.15 11.15
N GLY A 37 22.04 -4.30 10.37
CA GLY A 37 21.84 -4.44 8.93
C GLY A 37 20.79 -5.48 8.56
N LYS A 38 20.01 -5.97 9.53
CA LYS A 38 18.90 -6.89 9.26
C LYS A 38 17.74 -6.09 8.68
N ARG A 39 17.25 -6.54 7.52
CA ARG A 39 16.12 -5.92 6.82
C ARG A 39 14.87 -6.79 6.93
N GLU A 40 13.81 -6.22 7.48
CA GLU A 40 12.48 -6.83 7.48
C GLU A 40 11.59 -6.05 6.52
N THR A 41 10.87 -6.76 5.64
CA THR A 41 9.95 -6.14 4.69
C THR A 41 8.57 -6.75 4.85
N THR A 42 7.59 -5.90 5.16
CA THR A 42 6.18 -6.26 5.19
C THR A 42 5.51 -5.78 3.91
N THR A 43 4.85 -6.69 3.20
CA THR A 43 4.06 -6.36 2.01
C THR A 43 2.58 -6.58 2.31
N THR A 44 1.78 -5.57 1.99
CA THR A 44 0.33 -5.54 2.21
C THR A 44 -0.36 -5.33 0.88
N ARG A 45 -1.44 -6.07 0.62
CA ARG A 45 -2.29 -5.81 -0.53
C ARG A 45 -3.40 -4.85 -0.13
N CYS A 46 -3.55 -3.78 -0.89
CA CYS A 46 -4.43 -2.68 -0.57
C CYS A 46 -5.44 -2.43 -1.69
N THR A 47 -6.63 -2.00 -1.29
CA THR A 47 -7.67 -1.51 -2.19
C THR A 47 -8.20 -0.19 -1.68
N ASP A 48 -8.03 0.86 -2.47
CA ASP A 48 -8.62 2.17 -2.20
C ASP A 48 -9.85 2.38 -3.08
N THR A 49 -10.88 2.95 -2.51
CA THR A 49 -12.01 3.50 -3.25
C THR A 49 -11.89 5.02 -3.26
N LEU A 50 -12.00 5.61 -4.44
CA LEU A 50 -11.95 7.05 -4.67
C LEU A 50 -13.27 7.53 -5.28
N THR A 51 -13.66 8.76 -4.94
CA THR A 51 -14.76 9.49 -5.58
C THR A 51 -14.22 10.73 -6.27
N ARG A 52 -14.79 11.15 -7.40
CA ARG A 52 -14.38 12.36 -8.11
C ARG A 52 -15.31 13.51 -7.72
N GLU A 53 -14.72 14.56 -7.16
CA GLU A 53 -15.42 15.75 -6.68
C GLU A 53 -14.69 17.00 -7.15
N GLY A 54 -15.41 17.91 -7.82
CA GLY A 54 -14.81 19.13 -8.36
C GLY A 54 -13.68 18.88 -9.35
N GLY A 55 -13.76 17.78 -10.11
CA GLY A 55 -12.76 17.39 -11.10
C GLY A 55 -11.53 16.65 -10.54
N ALA A 56 -11.41 16.51 -9.22
CA ALA A 56 -10.31 15.83 -8.54
C ALA A 56 -10.75 14.51 -7.90
N TRP A 57 -9.88 13.50 -7.92
CA TRP A 57 -10.08 12.27 -7.15
C TRP A 57 -9.87 12.53 -5.66
N ARG A 58 -10.80 12.08 -4.86
CA ARG A 58 -10.82 12.17 -3.41
C ARG A 58 -10.94 10.78 -2.83
N TYR A 59 -10.23 10.57 -1.74
CA TYR A 59 -10.29 9.33 -0.99
C TYR A 59 -11.68 9.13 -0.36
N LEU A 60 -12.28 7.94 -0.57
CA LEU A 60 -13.58 7.57 0.00
C LEU A 60 -13.42 6.49 1.09
N GLY A 61 -12.51 5.54 0.90
CA GLY A 61 -12.31 4.42 1.83
C GLY A 61 -11.18 3.50 1.37
N TRP A 62 -10.72 2.65 2.27
CA TRP A 62 -9.67 1.66 1.99
C TRP A 62 -9.89 0.37 2.76
N PHE A 63 -9.25 -0.68 2.26
CA PHE A 63 -9.00 -1.91 3.01
C PHE A 63 -7.65 -2.47 2.58
N CYS A 64 -6.82 -2.86 3.54
CA CYS A 64 -5.61 -3.64 3.27
C CYS A 64 -5.61 -4.92 4.11
N PHE A 65 -4.95 -5.93 3.59
CA PHE A 65 -4.64 -7.16 4.31
C PHE A 65 -3.21 -7.57 4.01
N GLU A 66 -2.52 -8.05 5.05
CA GLU A 66 -1.17 -8.59 4.90
C GLU A 66 -1.25 -9.83 4.02
N GLU A 67 -0.35 -9.90 3.03
CA GLU A 67 -0.23 -11.11 2.24
C GLU A 67 0.40 -12.18 3.14
N PRO A 68 -0.20 -13.37 3.28
CA PRO A 68 0.39 -14.41 4.11
C PRO A 68 1.81 -14.68 3.62
N SER A 69 2.78 -14.69 4.53
CA SER A 69 4.10 -15.23 4.19
C SER A 69 3.91 -16.67 3.73
N GLU A 70 4.45 -17.03 2.56
CA GLU A 70 4.43 -18.43 2.13
C GLU A 70 5.19 -19.27 3.17
N GLY A 71 4.46 -20.07 3.94
CA GLY A 71 5.01 -20.89 5.01
C GLY A 71 3.94 -21.64 5.79
N ASN A 72 3.57 -22.82 5.29
CA ASN A 72 2.99 -23.91 6.09
C ASN A 72 3.80 -25.18 5.79
#